data_AF-A0A2K8KIB5-F1
#
_entry.id   AF-A0A2K8KIB5-F1
#
_cell.length_a   1.000
_cell.length_b   1.000
_cell.length_c   1.000
_cell.angle_alpha   90.00
_cell.angle_beta   90.00
_cell.angle_gamma   90.00
#
_symmetry.space_group_name_H-M   'P 1'
#
loop_
_entity.id
_entity.type
_entity.pdbx_description
1 polymer ?
#
loop_
_entity_poly.entity_id
_entity_poly.type
_entity_poly.pdbx_seq_one_letter_code
_entity_poly.pdbx_strand_id
1 'polypeptide(L)'
;MISTDVLSEGLNLQDATRLINYDLHWNPVRLMQRIGRVDRRMNPAIEEKILADHPDQEDLRGTVGYWNFLPPDELDELLRLYNRVSHKTLRISKTLGIEGKKLLREDDDYEDLRNFTEQYEGTASPDEQMHLEWQDLLAADPELEAHLSSLPDSVFSGKQHTKHGARAVFFCYSRPAHDREASVRDGQDVWSAEAGDVKWYMVNLESDAILEDAARIIEFVRCDPKTPRRVQIDQEKLSAVRKSVEKHIAKTYLRKVQAPVGVKPILKAWMELN
;
A
#
# COMPACT_ATOMS: atom_id res chain seq x y z
N MET A 1 -11.79 -32.30 -16.60
CA MET A 1 -12.07 -33.12 -15.40
C MET A 1 -12.67 -32.21 -14.34
N ILE A 2 -13.73 -32.61 -13.65
CA ILE A 2 -14.32 -31.85 -12.53
C ILE A 2 -14.28 -32.76 -11.32
N SER A 3 -13.72 -32.29 -10.21
CA SER A 3 -13.66 -33.07 -8.97
C SER A 3 -13.82 -32.19 -7.74
N THR A 4 -14.40 -32.78 -6.70
CA THR A 4 -14.37 -32.28 -5.33
C THR A 4 -13.00 -32.54 -4.67
N ASP A 5 -12.79 -32.03 -3.45
CA ASP A 5 -11.54 -32.11 -2.69
C ASP A 5 -10.94 -33.52 -2.55
N VAL A 6 -11.74 -34.58 -2.75
CA VAL A 6 -11.33 -35.98 -2.57
C VAL A 6 -10.27 -36.42 -3.60
N LEU A 7 -10.28 -35.91 -4.85
CA LEU A 7 -9.19 -36.21 -5.81
C LEU A 7 -8.01 -35.23 -5.70
N SER A 8 -8.21 -34.05 -5.10
CA SER A 8 -7.19 -33.00 -4.98
C SER A 8 -6.06 -33.37 -4.00
N GLU A 9 -6.28 -34.34 -3.12
CA GLU A 9 -5.28 -34.75 -2.12
C GLU A 9 -4.36 -35.90 -2.60
N GLY A 10 -4.79 -36.71 -3.59
CA GLY A 10 -4.13 -37.98 -3.96
C GLY A 10 -3.57 -38.11 -5.38
N LEU A 11 -3.92 -37.21 -6.32
CA LEU A 11 -3.50 -37.31 -7.72
C LEU A 11 -2.42 -36.27 -8.08
N ASN A 12 -1.52 -36.61 -9.00
CA ASN A 12 -0.58 -35.67 -9.61
C ASN A 12 -1.11 -35.27 -10.98
N LEU A 13 -1.30 -33.97 -11.23
CA LEU A 13 -1.98 -33.43 -12.42
C LEU A 13 -1.03 -32.55 -13.23
N GLN A 14 0.21 -33.00 -13.39
CA GLN A 14 1.26 -32.25 -14.09
C GLN A 14 0.99 -32.08 -15.59
N ASP A 15 0.09 -32.88 -16.15
CA ASP A 15 -0.32 -32.78 -17.55
C ASP A 15 -1.36 -31.67 -17.78
N ALA A 16 -1.95 -31.12 -16.70
CA ALA A 16 -2.93 -30.05 -16.78
C ALA A 16 -2.26 -28.68 -16.90
N THR A 17 -2.85 -27.79 -17.69
CA THR A 17 -2.33 -26.42 -17.91
C THR A 17 -3.25 -25.34 -17.34
N ARG A 18 -4.47 -25.73 -16.94
CA ARG A 18 -5.49 -24.80 -16.40
C ARG A 18 -6.12 -25.37 -15.13
N LEU A 19 -6.11 -24.58 -14.07
CA LEU A 19 -6.78 -24.87 -12.81
C LEU A 19 -7.92 -23.87 -12.59
N ILE A 20 -9.15 -24.35 -12.42
CA ILE A 20 -10.30 -23.49 -12.13
C ILE A 20 -10.84 -23.88 -10.75
N ASN A 21 -10.71 -22.98 -9.79
CA ASN A 21 -11.28 -23.13 -8.46
C ASN A 21 -12.66 -22.45 -8.43
N TYR A 22 -13.71 -23.28 -8.39
CA TYR A 22 -15.08 -22.81 -8.19
C TYR A 22 -15.37 -22.43 -6.73
N ASP A 23 -14.59 -22.98 -5.80
CA ASP A 23 -14.66 -22.74 -4.37
C ASP A 23 -13.32 -22.23 -3.84
N LEU A 24 -13.33 -21.11 -3.11
CA LEU A 24 -12.17 -20.66 -2.35
C LEU A 24 -12.17 -21.32 -0.98
N HIS A 25 -11.26 -22.25 -0.76
CA HIS A 25 -11.15 -22.89 0.53
C HIS A 25 -10.60 -21.90 1.57
N TRP A 26 -11.22 -21.82 2.76
CA TRP A 26 -10.84 -20.96 3.91
C TRP A 26 -9.40 -21.17 4.44
N ASN A 27 -8.67 -22.16 3.92
CA ASN A 27 -7.30 -22.49 4.27
C ASN A 27 -6.45 -22.41 3.00
N PRO A 28 -5.67 -21.34 2.79
CA PRO A 28 -4.90 -21.17 1.56
C PRO A 28 -3.76 -22.17 1.41
N VAL A 29 -3.37 -22.88 2.47
CA VAL A 29 -2.44 -24.01 2.32
C VAL A 29 -3.02 -25.06 1.38
N ARG A 30 -4.34 -25.29 1.43
CA ARG A 30 -5.02 -26.20 0.49
C ARG A 30 -5.02 -25.65 -0.93
N LEU A 31 -5.22 -24.35 -1.11
CA LEU A 31 -5.13 -23.69 -2.43
C LEU A 31 -3.72 -23.81 -3.02
N MET A 32 -2.69 -23.51 -2.22
CA MET A 32 -1.28 -23.67 -2.60
C MET A 32 -0.93 -25.11 -2.92
N GLN A 33 -1.48 -26.08 -2.17
CA GLN A 33 -1.30 -27.50 -2.47
C GLN A 33 -1.97 -27.90 -3.79
N ARG A 34 -3.16 -27.37 -4.11
CA ARG A 34 -3.87 -27.59 -5.40
C ARG A 34 -3.02 -27.04 -6.56
N ILE A 35 -2.54 -25.80 -6.46
CA ILE A 35 -1.66 -25.18 -7.47
C ILE A 35 -0.36 -25.99 -7.62
N GLY A 36 0.24 -26.38 -6.49
CA GLY A 36 1.43 -27.22 -6.47
C GLY A 36 1.24 -28.66 -6.96
N ARG A 37 0.03 -29.11 -7.32
CA ARG A 37 -0.16 -30.39 -8.05
C ARG A 37 0.02 -30.26 -9.56
N VAL A 38 -0.12 -29.04 -10.06
CA VAL A 38 0.01 -28.69 -11.47
C VAL A 38 1.41 -28.10 -11.72
N ASP A 39 1.84 -27.20 -10.84
CA ASP A 39 3.10 -26.45 -10.95
C ASP A 39 4.33 -27.17 -10.32
N ARG A 40 4.20 -28.44 -9.94
CA ARG A 40 5.31 -29.20 -9.32
C ARG A 40 6.35 -29.58 -10.36
N ARG A 41 7.24 -28.62 -10.68
CA ARG A 41 8.43 -28.75 -11.54
C ARG A 41 8.14 -29.52 -12.82
N MET A 42 7.75 -28.81 -13.87
CA MET A 42 7.73 -29.34 -15.24
C MET A 42 8.99 -30.19 -15.48
N ASN A 43 8.80 -31.49 -15.68
CA ASN A 43 9.90 -32.38 -16.04
C ASN A 43 10.08 -32.28 -17.56
N PRO A 44 11.24 -31.79 -18.06
CA PRO A 44 11.45 -31.59 -19.49
C PRO A 44 11.20 -32.85 -20.33
N ALA A 45 11.50 -34.03 -19.78
CA ALA A 45 11.30 -35.30 -20.47
C ALA A 45 9.81 -35.73 -20.56
N ILE A 46 8.94 -35.21 -19.69
CA ILE A 46 7.50 -35.44 -19.74
C ILE A 46 6.85 -34.47 -20.74
N GLU A 47 7.26 -33.20 -20.72
CA GLU A 47 6.83 -32.21 -21.71
C GLU A 47 7.16 -32.63 -23.14
N GLU A 48 8.38 -33.12 -23.37
CA GLU A 48 8.81 -33.59 -24.70
C GLU A 48 7.97 -34.78 -25.19
N LYS A 49 7.58 -35.69 -24.29
CA LYS A 49 6.66 -36.81 -24.62
C LYS A 49 5.25 -36.32 -24.94
N ILE A 50 4.72 -35.36 -24.18
CA ILE A 50 3.37 -34.85 -24.40
C ILE A 50 3.29 -34.07 -25.72
N LEU A 51 4.33 -33.30 -26.07
CA LEU A 51 4.42 -32.62 -27.35
C LEU A 51 4.58 -33.59 -28.52
N ALA A 52 5.26 -34.72 -28.33
CA ALA A 52 5.36 -35.77 -29.35
C ALA A 52 4.01 -36.46 -29.62
N ASP A 53 3.20 -36.69 -28.58
CA ASP A 53 1.87 -37.30 -28.71
C ASP A 53 0.79 -36.30 -29.15
N HIS A 54 0.93 -35.02 -28.79
CA HIS A 54 -0.02 -33.93 -29.05
C HIS A 54 0.69 -32.62 -29.47
N PRO A 55 1.20 -32.55 -30.71
CA PRO A 55 1.95 -31.39 -31.21
C PRO A 55 1.10 -30.11 -31.35
N ASP A 56 -0.23 -30.24 -31.41
CA ASP A 56 -1.19 -29.14 -31.45
C ASP A 56 -1.29 -28.35 -30.12
N GLN A 57 -0.72 -28.87 -29.03
CA GLN A 57 -0.79 -28.25 -27.71
C GLN A 57 0.43 -27.39 -27.34
N GLU A 58 1.40 -27.23 -28.26
CA GLU A 58 2.66 -26.51 -28.04
C GLU A 58 2.46 -25.12 -27.42
N ASP A 59 1.50 -24.35 -27.92
CA ASP A 59 1.19 -22.99 -27.44
C ASP A 59 0.63 -22.93 -26.00
N LEU A 60 0.13 -24.05 -25.48
CA LEU A 60 -0.50 -24.13 -24.16
C LEU A 60 0.43 -24.72 -23.09
N ARG A 61 1.57 -25.29 -23.49
CA ARG A 61 2.58 -25.85 -22.57
C ARG A 61 3.49 -24.76 -22.03
N GLY A 62 4.19 -25.04 -20.93
CA GLY A 62 5.15 -24.08 -20.33
C GLY A 62 4.54 -23.01 -19.42
N THR A 63 3.23 -22.77 -19.47
CA THR A 63 2.54 -21.81 -18.58
C THR A 63 1.32 -22.45 -17.95
N VAL A 64 1.21 -22.36 -16.62
CA VAL A 64 0.03 -22.83 -15.88
C VAL A 64 -0.84 -21.63 -15.51
N GLY A 65 -2.07 -21.61 -16.00
CA GLY A 65 -3.07 -20.59 -15.64
C GLY A 65 -3.98 -21.08 -14.51
N TYR A 66 -4.28 -20.21 -13.54
CA TYR A 66 -5.27 -20.49 -12.50
C TYR A 66 -6.35 -19.40 -12.43
N TRP A 67 -7.60 -19.84 -12.28
CA TRP A 67 -8.78 -18.98 -12.11
C TRP A 67 -9.46 -19.29 -10.79
N ASN A 68 -9.82 -18.24 -10.05
CA ASN A 68 -10.58 -18.36 -8.81
C ASN A 68 -11.91 -17.63 -8.98
N PHE A 69 -13.02 -18.33 -8.76
CA PHE A 69 -14.32 -17.68 -8.65
C PHE A 69 -14.44 -17.06 -7.25
N LEU A 70 -14.47 -15.74 -7.22
CA LEU A 70 -14.77 -15.01 -5.99
C LEU A 70 -16.28 -15.04 -5.74
N PRO A 71 -16.73 -15.20 -4.48
CA PRO A 71 -18.15 -15.05 -4.18
C PRO A 71 -18.61 -13.62 -4.54
N PRO A 72 -19.89 -13.45 -4.96
CA PRO A 72 -20.46 -12.13 -5.17
C PRO A 72 -20.49 -11.32 -3.87
N ASP A 73 -20.44 -10.00 -3.98
CA ASP A 73 -20.20 -9.07 -2.85
C ASP A 73 -21.12 -9.30 -1.63
N GLU A 74 -22.39 -9.65 -1.87
CA GLU A 74 -23.39 -9.96 -0.84
C GLU A 74 -23.06 -11.22 -0.01
N LEU A 75 -22.35 -12.20 -0.57
CA LEU A 75 -21.96 -13.45 0.11
C LEU A 75 -20.60 -13.33 0.82
N ASP A 76 -19.70 -12.47 0.33
CA ASP A 76 -18.41 -12.19 0.99
C ASP A 76 -18.60 -11.37 2.28
N GLU A 77 -19.63 -10.52 2.32
CA GLU A 77 -20.08 -9.80 3.52
C GLU A 77 -20.44 -10.77 4.67
N LEU A 78 -21.04 -11.92 4.32
CA LEU A 78 -21.54 -12.91 5.27
C LEU A 78 -20.49 -13.95 5.70
N LEU A 79 -19.65 -14.41 4.76
CA LEU A 79 -18.66 -15.46 5.03
C LEU A 79 -17.28 -14.92 5.42
N ARG A 80 -16.94 -13.67 5.05
CA ARG A 80 -15.60 -13.07 5.20
C ARG A 80 -14.50 -14.03 4.71
N LEU A 81 -14.80 -14.78 3.65
CA LEU A 81 -14.02 -15.94 3.23
C LEU A 81 -12.79 -15.48 2.44
N TYR A 82 -12.99 -14.49 1.56
CA TYR A 82 -11.91 -13.81 0.87
C TYR A 82 -10.92 -13.24 1.90
N ASN A 83 -11.44 -12.49 2.87
CA ASN A 83 -10.66 -11.90 3.97
C ASN A 83 -9.80 -12.92 4.72
N ARG A 84 -10.36 -14.07 5.15
CA ARG A 84 -9.60 -15.09 5.89
C ARG A 84 -8.53 -15.80 5.05
N VAL A 85 -8.76 -15.95 3.75
CA VAL A 85 -7.83 -16.61 2.82
C VAL A 85 -6.68 -15.67 2.48
N SER A 86 -6.96 -14.40 2.20
CA SER A 86 -5.97 -13.35 1.93
C SER A 86 -4.93 -13.22 3.05
N HIS A 87 -5.38 -13.13 4.32
CA HIS A 87 -4.50 -13.03 5.50
C HIS A 87 -3.49 -14.19 5.60
N LYS A 88 -3.94 -15.42 5.37
CA LYS A 88 -3.10 -16.61 5.52
C LYS A 88 -2.16 -16.80 4.33
N THR A 89 -2.59 -16.41 3.12
CA THR A 89 -1.76 -16.43 1.90
C THR A 89 -0.59 -15.47 2.02
N LEU A 90 -0.82 -14.28 2.57
CA LEU A 90 0.20 -13.25 2.78
C LEU A 90 1.34 -13.72 3.72
N ARG A 91 0.97 -14.40 4.81
CA ARG A 91 1.91 -14.92 5.81
C ARG A 91 2.82 -16.01 5.24
N ILE A 92 2.26 -16.84 4.34
CA ILE A 92 2.99 -17.89 3.62
C ILE A 92 3.95 -17.26 2.60
N SER A 93 3.51 -16.26 1.83
CA SER A 93 4.35 -15.52 0.88
C SER A 93 5.56 -14.87 1.57
N LYS A 94 5.35 -14.23 2.74
CA LYS A 94 6.41 -13.61 3.56
C LYS A 94 7.46 -14.62 4.08
N THR A 95 7.06 -15.87 4.30
CA THR A 95 7.92 -16.92 4.87
C THR A 95 8.63 -17.73 3.77
N LEU A 96 7.96 -17.95 2.64
CA LEU A 96 8.44 -18.80 1.54
C LEU A 96 9.09 -18.03 0.39
N GLY A 97 9.06 -16.69 0.39
CA GLY A 97 9.76 -15.86 -0.60
C GLY A 97 9.22 -16.01 -2.03
N ILE A 98 7.90 -16.09 -2.18
CA ILE A 98 7.28 -16.25 -3.50
C ILE A 98 7.45 -14.93 -4.28
N GLU A 99 8.35 -14.91 -5.25
CA GLU A 99 8.53 -13.81 -6.19
C GLU A 99 7.35 -13.75 -7.15
N GLY A 100 6.44 -12.82 -6.89
CA GLY A 100 5.24 -12.63 -7.70
C GLY A 100 4.13 -12.06 -6.84
N LYS A 101 4.03 -10.72 -6.83
CA LYS A 101 3.15 -9.92 -5.99
C LYS A 101 1.65 -10.02 -6.38
N LYS A 102 1.13 -11.20 -6.74
CA LYS A 102 -0.20 -11.37 -7.34
C LYS A 102 -0.76 -12.76 -7.04
N LEU A 103 -1.69 -12.88 -6.09
CA LEU A 103 -2.19 -14.17 -5.62
C LEU A 103 -3.71 -14.33 -5.74
N LEU A 104 -4.48 -13.25 -5.58
CA LEU A 104 -5.95 -13.33 -5.61
C LEU A 104 -6.54 -12.48 -6.74
N ARG A 105 -5.99 -11.29 -6.98
CA ARG A 105 -6.29 -10.46 -8.14
C ARG A 105 -5.01 -10.02 -8.85
N GLU A 106 -5.15 -9.56 -10.10
CA GLU A 106 -4.03 -9.10 -10.92
C GLU A 106 -3.48 -7.72 -10.48
N ASP A 107 -4.25 -6.99 -9.66
CA ASP A 107 -4.06 -5.61 -9.21
C ASP A 107 -3.78 -5.46 -7.71
N ASP A 108 -3.66 -6.56 -6.95
CA ASP A 108 -3.45 -6.50 -5.49
C ASP A 108 -2.17 -5.69 -5.12
N ASP A 109 -2.33 -4.56 -4.41
CA ASP A 109 -1.21 -3.79 -3.85
C ASP A 109 -0.85 -4.28 -2.43
N TYR A 110 0.45 -4.34 -2.16
CA TYR A 110 1.02 -4.95 -0.96
C TYR A 110 0.76 -4.11 0.31
N GLU A 111 0.68 -2.79 0.17
CA GLU A 111 0.40 -1.89 1.30
C GLU A 111 -1.07 -1.98 1.74
N ASP A 112 -2.01 -2.12 0.79
CA ASP A 112 -3.44 -2.29 1.09
C ASP A 112 -3.69 -3.55 1.91
N LEU A 113 -2.99 -4.64 1.58
CA LEU A 113 -3.08 -5.91 2.31
C LEU A 113 -2.41 -5.88 3.69
N ARG A 114 -1.35 -5.07 3.87
CA ARG A 114 -0.68 -4.90 5.17
C ARG A 114 -1.58 -4.16 6.15
N ASN A 115 -2.20 -3.07 5.70
CA ASN A 115 -3.14 -2.28 6.50
C ASN A 115 -4.39 -3.09 6.89
N PHE A 116 -4.85 -3.97 6.00
CA PHE A 116 -5.96 -4.89 6.26
C PHE A 116 -5.60 -6.01 7.27
N THR A 117 -4.31 -6.37 7.37
CA THR A 117 -3.86 -7.45 8.26
C THR A 117 -4.01 -7.09 9.74
N GLU A 118 -3.77 -5.82 10.08
CA GLU A 118 -3.81 -5.34 11.47
C GLU A 118 -5.26 -5.13 11.94
N GLN A 119 -6.15 -4.67 11.04
CA GLN A 119 -7.60 -4.53 11.26
C GLN A 119 -8.30 -5.76 11.87
N TYR A 120 -7.85 -6.98 11.57
CA TYR A 120 -8.52 -8.22 11.99
C TYR A 120 -7.93 -8.87 13.26
N GLU A 121 -6.71 -8.50 13.70
CA GLU A 121 -6.13 -9.00 14.97
C GLU A 121 -6.70 -8.28 16.21
N GLY A 122 -7.68 -7.39 16.03
CA GLY A 122 -8.27 -6.60 17.12
C GLY A 122 -7.35 -5.49 17.63
N THR A 123 -6.20 -5.30 16.98
CA THR A 123 -5.29 -4.19 17.18
C THR A 123 -5.48 -3.20 16.04
N ALA A 124 -6.00 -2.00 16.34
CA ALA A 124 -6.18 -0.96 15.33
C ALA A 124 -4.86 -0.72 14.57
N SER A 125 -4.91 -0.67 13.23
CA SER A 125 -3.74 -0.33 12.41
C SER A 125 -3.28 1.09 12.75
N PRO A 126 -2.01 1.46 12.49
CA PRO A 126 -1.56 2.83 12.74
C PRO A 126 -2.40 3.89 12.03
N ASP A 127 -2.85 3.63 10.80
CA ASP A 127 -3.74 4.53 10.07
C ASP A 127 -5.12 4.64 10.74
N GLU A 128 -5.66 3.52 11.24
CA GLU A 128 -6.91 3.53 12.00
C GLU A 128 -6.77 4.25 13.34
N GLN A 129 -5.66 4.07 14.05
CA GLN A 129 -5.40 4.80 15.29
C GLN A 129 -5.34 6.31 15.03
N MET A 130 -4.68 6.73 13.94
CA MET A 130 -4.65 8.12 13.53
C MET A 130 -6.05 8.64 13.14
N HIS A 131 -6.87 7.82 12.49
CA HIS A 131 -8.24 8.18 12.14
C HIS A 131 -9.16 8.27 13.36
N LEU A 132 -9.04 7.36 14.32
CA LEU A 132 -9.77 7.40 15.59
C LEU A 132 -9.37 8.63 16.41
N GLU A 133 -8.07 8.95 16.50
CA GLU A 133 -7.59 10.17 17.14
C GLU A 133 -8.18 11.43 16.47
N TRP A 134 -8.27 11.44 15.13
CA TRP A 134 -8.93 12.52 14.41
C TRP A 134 -10.42 12.65 14.76
N GLN A 135 -11.15 11.53 14.81
CA GLN A 135 -12.56 11.53 15.22
C GLN A 135 -12.74 12.02 16.66
N ASP A 136 -11.87 11.60 17.58
CA ASP A 136 -11.89 12.04 18.98
C ASP A 136 -11.63 13.55 19.09
N LEU A 137 -10.72 14.10 18.28
CA LEU A 137 -10.46 15.55 18.21
C LEU A 137 -11.67 16.32 17.69
N LEU A 138 -12.35 15.83 16.64
CA LEU A 138 -13.57 16.44 16.13
C LEU A 138 -14.73 16.37 17.13
N ALA A 139 -14.84 15.27 17.88
CA ALA A 139 -15.84 15.12 18.92
C ALA A 139 -15.60 16.07 20.10
N ALA A 140 -14.33 16.32 20.44
CA ALA A 140 -13.93 17.23 21.51
C ALA A 140 -14.09 18.71 21.11
N ASP A 141 -13.86 19.05 19.84
CA ASP A 141 -14.00 20.40 19.29
C ASP A 141 -14.75 20.38 17.95
N PRO A 142 -16.08 20.58 17.96
CA PRO A 142 -16.90 20.58 16.75
C PRO A 142 -16.57 21.70 15.75
N GLU A 143 -15.87 22.76 16.16
CA GLU A 143 -15.47 23.86 15.26
C GLU A 143 -14.09 23.61 14.60
N LEU A 144 -13.38 22.55 15.02
CA LEU A 144 -12.03 22.25 14.57
C LEU A 144 -11.93 22.06 13.05
N GLU A 145 -12.86 21.34 12.43
CA GLU A 145 -12.85 21.09 10.99
C GLU A 145 -13.00 22.39 10.18
N ALA A 146 -13.93 23.25 10.59
CA ALA A 146 -14.16 24.54 9.96
C ALA A 146 -12.96 25.47 10.13
N HIS A 147 -12.35 25.47 11.33
CA HIS A 147 -11.14 26.22 11.60
C HIS A 147 -9.97 25.75 10.74
N LEU A 148 -9.69 24.44 10.69
CA LEU A 148 -8.61 23.87 9.89
C LEU A 148 -8.80 24.15 8.39
N SER A 149 -10.04 24.08 7.90
CA SER A 149 -10.37 24.40 6.51
C SER A 149 -10.18 25.88 6.16
N SER A 150 -10.20 26.77 7.16
CA SER A 150 -9.95 28.21 6.97
C SER A 150 -8.46 28.59 6.92
N LEU A 151 -7.57 27.68 7.34
CA LEU A 151 -6.14 27.95 7.37
C LEU A 151 -5.55 27.92 5.95
N PRO A 152 -4.60 28.83 5.63
CA PRO A 152 -3.91 28.80 4.36
C PRO A 152 -2.95 27.60 4.30
N ASP A 153 -2.62 27.16 3.09
CA ASP A 153 -1.55 26.18 2.89
C ASP A 153 -0.20 26.67 3.44
N SER A 154 0.70 25.73 3.72
CA SER A 154 2.05 25.96 4.26
C SER A 154 2.10 26.54 5.68
N VAL A 155 1.12 26.21 6.54
CA VAL A 155 1.13 26.60 7.96
C VAL A 155 2.40 26.10 8.64
N PHE A 156 3.06 27.00 9.39
CA PHE A 156 4.32 26.73 10.07
C PHE A 156 4.23 26.85 11.58
N SER A 157 4.69 25.81 12.28
CA SER A 157 4.80 25.82 13.75
C SER A 157 6.09 25.16 14.24
N GLY A 158 6.22 24.99 15.54
CA GLY A 158 7.34 24.26 16.11
C GLY A 158 7.11 23.92 17.58
N LYS A 159 7.76 22.87 18.05
CA LYS A 159 7.72 22.43 19.45
C LYS A 159 9.07 21.84 19.88
N GLN A 160 9.20 21.52 21.17
CA GLN A 160 10.30 20.71 21.62
C GLN A 160 10.15 19.27 21.10
N HIS A 161 11.22 18.71 20.57
CA HIS A 161 11.39 17.31 20.25
C HIS A 161 11.22 16.46 21.51
N THR A 162 10.63 15.29 21.33
CA THR A 162 10.45 14.28 22.39
C THR A 162 11.76 13.69 22.93
N LYS A 163 12.87 13.81 22.18
CA LYS A 163 14.19 13.29 22.52
C LYS A 163 15.11 14.46 22.82
N HIS A 164 15.75 14.43 23.97
CA HIS A 164 16.61 15.52 24.41
C HIS A 164 17.81 15.69 23.46
N GLY A 165 17.98 16.90 22.93
CA GLY A 165 19.07 17.26 22.02
C GLY A 165 18.85 16.89 20.55
N ALA A 166 17.82 16.11 20.21
CA ALA A 166 17.52 15.76 18.83
C ALA A 166 16.77 16.90 18.12
N ARG A 167 17.13 17.18 16.86
CA ARG A 167 16.45 18.18 16.04
C ARG A 167 15.95 17.58 14.74
N ALA A 168 14.70 17.90 14.39
CA ALA A 168 14.08 17.42 13.18
C ALA A 168 13.11 18.45 12.58
N VAL A 169 12.77 18.28 11.31
CA VAL A 169 11.74 19.09 10.63
C VAL A 169 10.73 18.17 9.96
N PHE A 170 9.47 18.35 10.31
CA PHE A 170 8.35 17.64 9.72
C PHE A 170 7.72 18.44 8.59
N PHE A 171 7.29 17.74 7.55
CA PHE A 171 6.57 18.27 6.40
C PHE A 171 5.38 17.37 6.05
N CYS A 172 4.24 18.00 5.77
CA CYS A 172 3.06 17.38 5.19
C CYS A 172 2.87 17.94 3.78
N TYR A 173 3.02 17.07 2.77
CA TYR A 173 2.84 17.43 1.37
C TYR A 173 1.64 16.71 0.78
N SER A 174 0.80 17.44 0.04
CA SER A 174 -0.08 16.84 -0.94
C SER A 174 0.72 16.59 -2.23
N ARG A 175 0.73 15.34 -2.69
CA ARG A 175 1.44 14.93 -3.90
C ARG A 175 0.42 14.75 -5.01
N PRO A 176 0.51 15.53 -6.09
CA PRO A 176 -0.49 15.43 -7.15
C PRO A 176 -0.39 14.09 -7.87
N ALA A 177 -1.53 13.64 -8.42
CA ALA A 177 -1.59 12.51 -9.33
C ALA A 177 -2.35 12.88 -10.61
N HIS A 178 -2.28 12.00 -11.59
CA HIS A 178 -2.95 12.18 -12.86
C HIS A 178 -4.46 11.97 -12.72
N ASP A 179 -5.23 13.02 -12.96
CA ASP A 179 -6.68 13.00 -12.91
C ASP A 179 -7.24 12.55 -14.27
N ARG A 180 -7.50 11.25 -14.42
CA ARG A 180 -7.93 10.68 -15.70
C ARG A 180 -9.24 11.26 -16.19
N GLU A 181 -10.18 11.54 -15.29
CA GLU A 181 -11.50 12.05 -15.67
C GLU A 181 -11.40 13.50 -16.13
N ALA A 182 -10.67 14.33 -15.38
CA ALA A 182 -10.41 15.71 -15.79
C ALA A 182 -9.61 15.77 -17.09
N SER A 183 -8.61 14.89 -17.27
CA SER A 183 -7.82 14.85 -18.51
C SER A 183 -8.67 14.53 -19.74
N VAL A 184 -9.61 13.59 -19.61
CA VAL A 184 -10.54 13.25 -20.71
C VAL A 184 -11.49 14.41 -21.02
N ARG A 185 -12.00 15.08 -19.98
CA ARG A 185 -12.92 16.22 -20.13
C ARG A 185 -12.24 17.42 -20.79
N ASP A 186 -11.01 17.73 -20.38
CA ASP A 186 -10.31 18.95 -20.76
C ASP A 186 -9.38 18.75 -21.97
N GLY A 187 -9.22 17.49 -22.44
CA GLY A 187 -8.44 17.14 -23.63
C GLY A 187 -6.93 17.32 -23.48
N GLN A 188 -6.43 17.46 -22.25
CA GLN A 188 -5.02 17.65 -21.90
C GLN A 188 -4.73 16.93 -20.59
N ASP A 189 -3.47 16.57 -20.32
CA ASP A 189 -3.10 15.92 -19.06
C ASP A 189 -3.31 16.85 -17.86
N VAL A 190 -4.31 16.53 -17.03
CA VAL A 190 -4.61 17.23 -15.79
C VAL A 190 -3.97 16.48 -14.62
N TRP A 191 -3.24 17.23 -13.81
CA TRP A 191 -2.64 16.76 -12.56
C TRP A 191 -3.16 17.61 -11.41
N SER A 192 -3.76 16.98 -10.42
CA SER A 192 -4.42 17.66 -9.32
C SER A 192 -3.96 17.10 -7.98
N ALA A 193 -4.07 17.93 -6.94
CA ALA A 193 -3.77 17.52 -5.56
C ALA A 193 -4.85 16.59 -5.01
N GLU A 194 -6.08 16.77 -5.49
CA GLU A 194 -7.29 16.05 -5.14
C GLU A 194 -7.29 14.61 -5.66
N ALA A 195 -6.76 14.39 -6.86
CA ALA A 195 -6.53 13.03 -7.39
C ALA A 195 -5.32 12.34 -6.74
N GLY A 196 -4.51 13.11 -6.02
CA GLY A 196 -3.28 12.68 -5.38
C GLY A 196 -3.46 12.12 -3.98
N ASP A 197 -2.35 12.04 -3.25
CA ASP A 197 -2.35 11.63 -1.85
C ASP A 197 -1.63 12.63 -0.94
N VAL A 198 -1.77 12.43 0.37
CA VAL A 198 -1.03 13.18 1.38
C VAL A 198 0.09 12.31 1.92
N LYS A 199 1.31 12.86 1.95
CA LYS A 199 2.48 12.14 2.45
C LYS A 199 3.27 12.99 3.44
N TRP A 200 3.68 12.33 4.52
CA TRP A 200 4.45 12.92 5.61
C TRP A 200 5.92 12.60 5.45
N TYR A 201 6.76 13.60 5.75
CA TYR A 201 8.21 13.50 5.72
C TYR A 201 8.77 14.11 6.99
N MET A 202 9.74 13.45 7.61
CA MET A 202 10.48 14.00 8.74
C MET A 202 11.97 13.90 8.46
N VAL A 203 12.67 15.04 8.51
CA VAL A 203 14.11 15.12 8.28
C VAL A 203 14.81 15.26 9.62
N ASN A 204 15.73 14.34 9.92
CA ASN A 204 16.65 14.49 11.04
C ASN A 204 17.79 15.44 10.64
N LEU A 205 18.01 16.52 11.41
CA LEU A 205 19.00 17.55 11.07
C LEU A 205 20.45 17.15 11.36
N GLU A 206 20.68 16.08 12.11
CA GLU A 206 22.02 15.56 12.40
C GLU A 206 22.49 14.57 11.34
N SER A 207 21.58 13.73 10.85
CA SER A 207 21.91 12.65 9.92
C SER A 207 21.43 12.86 8.49
N ASP A 208 20.70 13.94 8.22
CA ASP A 208 19.99 14.21 6.95
C ASP A 208 19.05 13.08 6.49
N ALA A 209 18.67 12.18 7.40
CA ALA A 209 17.82 11.05 7.08
C ALA A 209 16.36 11.49 6.97
N ILE A 210 15.68 11.00 5.93
CA ILE A 210 14.26 11.29 5.67
C ILE A 210 13.44 10.06 6.08
N LEU A 211 12.56 10.24 7.06
CA LEU A 211 11.55 9.27 7.46
C LEU A 211 10.24 9.58 6.73
N GLU A 212 9.58 8.57 6.18
CA GLU A 212 8.33 8.69 5.39
C GLU A 212 7.15 7.91 5.99
N ASP A 213 7.38 7.24 7.12
CA ASP A 213 6.42 6.37 7.80
C ASP A 213 5.55 7.21 8.76
N ALA A 214 4.30 7.47 8.37
CA ALA A 214 3.38 8.31 9.14
C ALA A 214 3.14 7.78 10.56
N ALA A 215 3.08 6.46 10.73
CA ALA A 215 2.91 5.78 12.02
C ALA A 215 4.03 6.07 13.01
N ARG A 216 5.25 6.29 12.50
CA ARG A 216 6.40 6.69 13.34
C ARG A 216 6.46 8.19 13.51
N ILE A 217 6.12 8.95 12.48
CA ILE A 217 6.18 10.42 12.50
C ILE A 217 5.16 10.98 13.50
N ILE A 218 3.96 10.41 13.57
CA ILE A 218 2.89 10.86 14.47
C ILE A 218 3.36 10.94 15.94
N GLU A 219 4.20 9.99 16.38
CA GLU A 219 4.76 9.94 17.74
C GLU A 219 5.57 11.19 18.11
N PHE A 220 6.17 11.87 17.12
CA PHE A 220 6.98 13.07 17.33
C PHE A 220 6.16 14.36 17.27
N VAL A 221 5.14 14.40 16.40
CA VAL A 221 4.38 15.62 16.12
C VAL A 221 3.17 15.83 17.03
N ARG A 222 2.63 14.77 17.66
CA ARG A 222 1.50 14.84 18.62
C ARG A 222 1.71 15.94 19.67
N CYS A 223 0.70 16.74 19.93
CA CYS A 223 0.73 17.81 20.92
C CYS A 223 -0.63 18.00 21.59
N ASP A 224 -0.60 18.53 22.81
CA ASP A 224 -1.77 19.04 23.52
C ASP A 224 -1.96 20.54 23.20
N PRO A 225 -3.19 21.11 23.26
CA PRO A 225 -3.43 22.54 23.06
C PRO A 225 -2.55 23.47 23.92
N LYS A 226 -2.09 23.02 25.10
CA LYS A 226 -1.21 23.79 25.99
C LYS A 226 0.28 23.66 25.65
N THR A 227 0.62 22.87 24.63
CA THR A 227 2.01 22.66 24.22
C THR A 227 2.61 23.99 23.74
N PRO A 228 3.71 24.46 24.35
CA PRO A 228 4.29 25.74 23.97
C PRO A 228 4.90 25.67 22.57
N ARG A 229 4.56 26.66 21.74
CA ARG A 229 5.20 26.86 20.43
C ARG A 229 6.66 27.26 20.62
N ARG A 230 7.59 26.50 20.03
CA ARG A 230 9.04 26.77 20.07
C ARG A 230 9.61 26.74 18.66
N VAL A 231 10.16 27.88 18.23
CA VAL A 231 10.83 28.03 16.95
C VAL A 231 12.23 28.60 17.20
N GLN A 232 13.26 27.80 16.91
CA GLN A 232 14.68 28.05 17.17
C GLN A 232 15.60 27.65 16.00
N ILE A 233 15.11 27.00 14.94
CA ILE A 233 15.94 26.70 13.75
C ILE A 233 16.05 27.95 12.86
N ASP A 234 17.26 28.22 12.37
CA ASP A 234 17.52 29.30 11.42
C ASP A 234 16.72 29.12 10.11
N GLN A 235 16.15 30.21 9.61
CA GLN A 235 15.33 30.20 8.39
C GLN A 235 16.09 29.71 7.15
N GLU A 236 17.38 29.99 7.04
CA GLU A 236 18.23 29.50 5.95
C GLU A 236 18.34 27.97 5.96
N LYS A 237 18.53 27.38 7.15
CA LYS A 237 18.58 25.92 7.32
C LYS A 237 17.23 25.29 6.98
N LEU A 238 16.14 25.87 7.46
CA LEU A 238 14.78 25.42 7.13
C LEU A 238 14.51 25.43 5.63
N SER A 239 14.91 26.51 4.94
CA SER A 239 14.78 26.65 3.48
C SER A 239 15.61 25.59 2.74
N ALA A 240 16.83 25.31 3.20
CA ALA A 240 17.68 24.27 2.63
C ALA A 240 17.07 22.86 2.80
N VAL A 241 16.57 22.55 4.00
CA VAL A 241 15.93 21.26 4.32
C VAL A 241 14.67 21.07 3.48
N ARG A 242 13.82 22.10 3.37
CA ARG A 242 12.64 22.07 2.50
C ARG A 242 12.99 21.73 1.05
N LYS A 243 14.00 22.40 0.49
CA LYS A 243 14.48 22.11 -0.88
C LYS A 243 14.99 20.67 -1.02
N SER A 244 15.60 20.12 0.02
CA SER A 244 16.05 18.72 0.04
C SER A 244 14.87 17.76 -0.06
N VAL A 245 13.80 17.99 0.72
CA VAL A 245 12.57 17.17 0.69
C VAL A 245 11.86 17.30 -0.66
N GLU A 246 11.73 18.50 -1.22
CA GLU A 246 11.11 18.69 -2.54
C GLU A 246 11.88 17.94 -3.65
N LYS A 247 13.23 17.93 -3.60
CA LYS A 247 14.06 17.13 -4.50
C LYS A 247 13.86 15.63 -4.28
N HIS A 248 13.73 15.19 -3.03
CA HIS A 248 13.45 13.80 -2.69
C HIS A 248 12.12 13.35 -3.28
N ILE A 249 11.04 14.11 -3.06
CA ILE A 249 9.70 13.85 -3.62
C ILE A 249 9.75 13.79 -5.15
N ALA A 250 10.46 14.72 -5.79
CA ALA A 250 10.61 14.72 -7.25
C ALA A 250 11.28 13.43 -7.75
N LYS A 251 12.29 12.94 -7.03
CA LYS A 251 13.05 11.72 -7.39
C LYS A 251 12.30 10.42 -7.10
N THR A 252 11.61 10.34 -5.96
CA THR A 252 11.03 9.09 -5.43
C THR A 252 9.58 8.88 -5.82
N TYR A 253 8.84 9.96 -6.06
CA TYR A 253 7.43 9.92 -6.41
C TYR A 253 7.18 10.46 -7.82
N LEU A 254 7.42 11.75 -8.09
CA LEU A 254 7.02 12.38 -9.37
C LEU A 254 7.64 11.69 -10.58
N ARG A 255 8.91 11.27 -10.48
CA ARG A 255 9.58 10.49 -11.53
C ARG A 255 8.94 9.12 -11.76
N LYS A 256 8.47 8.45 -10.70
CA LYS A 256 7.83 7.13 -10.81
C LYS A 256 6.47 7.21 -11.49
N VAL A 257 5.70 8.24 -11.16
CA VAL A 257 4.38 8.49 -11.78
C VAL A 257 4.49 9.21 -13.13
N GLN A 258 5.70 9.48 -13.62
CA GLN A 258 5.96 10.18 -14.88
C GLN A 258 5.28 11.56 -14.97
N ALA A 259 5.26 12.29 -13.86
CA ALA A 259 4.65 13.61 -13.82
C ALA A 259 5.34 14.58 -14.81
N PRO A 260 4.57 15.37 -15.58
CA PRO A 260 5.11 16.31 -16.54
C PRO A 260 5.87 17.47 -15.86
N VAL A 261 6.71 18.14 -16.64
CA VAL A 261 7.51 19.28 -16.17
C VAL A 261 6.57 20.42 -15.76
N GLY A 262 6.68 20.83 -14.50
CA GLY A 262 5.86 21.90 -13.92
C GLY A 262 4.94 21.43 -12.79
N VAL A 263 4.63 20.13 -12.74
CA VAL A 263 3.89 19.52 -11.63
C VAL A 263 4.75 19.48 -10.38
N LYS A 264 4.24 20.01 -9.27
CA LYS A 264 4.97 20.13 -8.00
C LYS A 264 4.09 19.68 -6.84
N PRO A 265 4.69 19.10 -5.78
CA PRO A 265 3.95 18.82 -4.55
C PRO A 265 3.58 20.12 -3.84
N ILE A 266 2.43 20.12 -3.16
CA ILE A 266 1.91 21.28 -2.43
C ILE A 266 2.19 21.09 -0.94
N LEU A 267 2.90 22.03 -0.34
CA LEU A 267 3.19 22.00 1.10
C LEU A 267 1.93 22.44 1.88
N LYS A 268 1.36 21.53 2.66
CA LYS A 268 0.15 21.78 3.46
C LYS A 268 0.48 22.33 4.83
N ALA A 269 1.38 21.66 5.55
CA ALA A 269 1.84 22.09 6.86
C ALA A 269 3.26 21.60 7.11
N TRP A 270 3.96 22.26 8.02
CA TRP A 270 5.29 21.88 8.43
C TRP A 270 5.61 22.41 9.81
N MET A 271 6.50 21.72 10.51
CA MET A 271 6.90 22.13 11.83
C MET A 271 8.34 21.74 12.14
N GLU A 272 8.97 22.54 12.99
CA GLU A 272 10.25 22.17 13.57
C GLU A 272 10.12 21.50 14.94
N LEU A 273 11.03 20.57 15.19
CA LEU A 273 11.18 19.82 16.42
C LEU A 273 12.57 20.13 16.98
N ASN A 274 12.63 20.84 18.11
CA ASN A 274 13.86 21.35 18.72
C ASN A 274 14.36 20.57 19.94
#